data_AF-A0A2X2IE16-F1
#
_entry.id   AF-A0A2X2IE16-F1
#
_cell.length_a   1.000
_cell.length_b   1.000
_cell.length_c   1.000
_cell.angle_alpha   90.00
_cell.angle_beta   90.00
_cell.angle_gamma   90.00
#
_symmetry.space_group_name_H-M   'P 1'
#
loop_
_entity.id
_entity.type
_entity.pdbx_description
1 polymer ?
#
loop_
_entity_poly.entity_id
_entity_poly.type
_entity_poly.pdbx_seq_one_letter_code
_entity_poly.pdbx_strand_id
1 'polypeptide(L)'
;MLVYAGDTGEKWGYFDAPLLAGLGVDVDSHGKMPDVVLHFTAKNWLLLVESVTSHGPVDGKRHAELARLFAGSTAGLVYVTAFPNRSIMGRYLGEIAWETEVWVADAPSHLIHFNGVRFLGPDSTE
;
A
#
# COMPACT_ATOMS: atom_id res chain seq x y z
N MET A 1 -11.41 6.66 2.21
CA MET A 1 -11.91 6.32 3.56
C MET A 1 -10.90 5.43 4.25
N LEU A 2 -10.67 5.62 5.55
CA LEU A 2 -9.83 4.72 6.33
C LEU A 2 -10.58 3.40 6.52
N VAL A 3 -9.94 2.27 6.20
CA VAL A 3 -10.49 0.92 6.40
C VAL A 3 -9.76 0.24 7.55
N TYR A 4 -8.43 0.34 7.57
CA TYR A 4 -7.60 -0.26 8.59
C TYR A 4 -6.40 0.65 8.90
N ALA A 5 -6.03 0.73 10.17
CA ALA A 5 -4.73 1.24 10.60
C ALA A 5 -4.25 0.41 11.79
N GLY A 6 -3.12 -0.26 11.64
CA GLY A 6 -2.45 -1.00 12.71
C GLY A 6 -1.52 -0.08 13.50
N ASP A 7 -1.47 -0.24 14.82
CA ASP A 7 -0.46 0.41 15.65
C ASP A 7 0.78 -0.48 15.74
N THR A 8 1.96 0.11 15.50
CA THR A 8 3.28 -0.51 15.68
C THR A 8 3.68 -0.72 17.16
N GLY A 9 2.84 -0.28 18.10
CA GLY A 9 3.17 -0.15 19.52
C GLY A 9 2.34 -1.00 20.47
N GLU A 10 1.03 -0.77 20.61
CA GLU A 10 0.17 -1.62 21.44
C GLU A 10 -1.35 -1.35 21.25
N LYS A 11 -2.07 -2.39 20.83
CA LYS A 11 -3.49 -2.71 21.12
C LYS A 11 -4.65 -1.86 20.56
N TRP A 12 -4.44 -0.74 19.87
CA TRP A 12 -5.56 0.01 19.27
C TRP A 12 -5.35 0.27 17.77
N GLY A 13 -5.67 -0.74 16.96
CA GLY A 13 -5.85 -0.55 15.53
C GLY A 13 -7.30 -0.16 15.20
N TYR A 14 -7.50 0.73 14.23
CA TYR A 14 -8.82 0.95 13.64
C TYR A 14 -9.08 -0.15 12.60
N PHE A 15 -10.29 -0.72 12.60
CA PHE A 15 -10.70 -1.68 11.59
C PHE A 15 -12.20 -1.59 11.28
N ASP A 16 -12.53 -1.17 10.06
CA ASP A 16 -13.88 -1.22 9.49
C ASP A 16 -14.10 -2.56 8.77
N ALA A 17 -14.31 -3.61 9.57
CA ALA A 17 -14.56 -4.96 9.07
C ALA A 17 -15.80 -5.05 8.14
N PRO A 18 -16.94 -4.39 8.44
CA PRO A 18 -18.09 -4.42 7.53
C PRO A 18 -17.79 -3.84 6.14
N LEU A 19 -17.05 -2.71 6.07
CA LEU A 19 -16.65 -2.13 4.79
C LEU A 19 -15.74 -3.07 4.00
N LEU A 20 -14.75 -3.68 4.66
CA LEU A 20 -13.81 -4.58 4.00
C LEU A 20 -14.50 -5.88 3.51
N ALA A 21 -15.37 -6.45 4.33
CA ALA A 21 -16.20 -7.60 3.95
C ALA A 21 -17.15 -7.27 2.79
N GLY A 22 -17.72 -6.06 2.77
CA GLY A 22 -18.53 -5.56 1.66
C GLY A 22 -17.78 -5.46 0.33
N LEU A 23 -16.45 -5.38 0.37
CA LEU A 23 -15.58 -5.42 -0.80
C LEU A 23 -15.12 -6.84 -1.18
N GLY A 24 -15.61 -7.89 -0.50
CA GLY A 24 -15.27 -9.28 -0.78
C GLY A 24 -13.98 -9.77 -0.12
N VAL A 25 -13.44 -8.98 0.82
CA VAL A 25 -12.22 -9.34 1.56
C VAL A 25 -12.62 -9.73 2.98
N ASP A 26 -12.49 -11.02 3.28
CA ASP A 26 -12.64 -11.56 4.63
C ASP A 26 -11.25 -11.91 5.16
N VAL A 27 -10.75 -11.08 6.08
CA VAL A 27 -9.43 -11.26 6.67
C VAL A 27 -9.61 -12.04 7.96
N ASP A 28 -9.26 -13.33 7.92
CA ASP A 28 -9.20 -14.12 9.13
C ASP A 28 -8.10 -13.63 10.09
N SER A 29 -8.09 -14.15 11.32
CA SER A 29 -7.10 -13.76 12.34
C SER A 29 -5.65 -14.18 12.03
N HIS A 30 -5.39 -14.87 10.90
CA HIS A 30 -4.08 -15.47 10.61
C HIS A 30 -3.31 -14.70 9.52
N GLY A 31 -3.98 -13.92 8.67
CA GLY A 31 -3.35 -13.06 7.68
C GLY A 31 -2.77 -11.78 8.27
N LYS A 32 -1.48 -11.48 8.03
CA LYS A 32 -0.87 -10.21 8.47
C LYS A 32 -1.33 -9.06 7.56
N MET A 33 -2.21 -8.21 8.07
CA MET A 33 -2.64 -6.95 7.45
C MET A 33 -1.46 -6.01 7.14
N PRO A 34 -1.54 -5.16 6.11
CA PRO A 34 -0.59 -4.06 5.94
C PRO A 34 -0.79 -3.00 7.03
N ASP A 35 0.18 -2.11 7.24
CA ASP A 35 0.09 -1.07 8.27
C ASP A 35 -1.18 -0.20 8.13
N VAL A 36 -1.55 0.18 6.91
CA VAL A 36 -2.76 0.98 6.63
C VAL A 36 -3.49 0.46 5.40
N VAL A 37 -4.82 0.45 5.45
CA VAL A 37 -5.70 0.23 4.28
C VAL A 37 -6.61 1.43 4.09
N LEU A 38 -6.60 2.00 2.90
CA LEU A 38 -7.51 3.09 2.50
C LEU A 38 -8.37 2.65 1.31
N HIS A 39 -9.68 2.94 1.37
CA HIS A 39 -10.56 2.79 0.22
C HIS A 39 -10.70 4.11 -0.53
N PHE A 40 -10.20 4.18 -1.76
CA PHE A 40 -10.45 5.28 -2.68
C PHE A 40 -11.74 5.02 -3.46
N THR A 41 -12.85 5.45 -2.86
CA THR A 41 -14.22 5.18 -3.31
C THR A 41 -14.48 5.60 -4.75
N ALA A 42 -13.92 6.74 -5.20
CA ALA A 42 -14.16 7.29 -6.52
C ALA A 42 -13.70 6.38 -7.68
N LYS A 43 -12.65 5.56 -7.46
CA LYS A 43 -12.15 4.60 -8.45
C LYS A 43 -12.30 3.15 -8.02
N ASN A 44 -12.94 2.91 -6.88
CA ASN A 44 -13.03 1.62 -6.21
C ASN A 44 -11.65 0.93 -6.07
N TRP A 45 -10.69 1.61 -5.44
CA TRP A 45 -9.36 1.06 -5.16
C TRP A 45 -9.13 0.86 -3.67
N LEU A 46 -8.43 -0.22 -3.31
CA LEU A 46 -7.84 -0.41 -2.00
C LEU A 46 -6.35 -0.11 -2.08
N LEU A 47 -5.92 0.92 -1.35
CA LEU A 47 -4.52 1.25 -1.16
C LEU A 47 -4.03 0.47 0.05
N LEU A 48 -3.10 -0.46 -0.18
CA LEU A 48 -2.47 -1.31 0.83
C LEU A 48 -1.10 -0.71 1.13
N VAL A 49 -0.96 -0.05 2.28
CA VAL A 49 0.19 0.80 2.59
C VAL A 49 1.04 0.15 3.68
N GLU A 50 2.34 0.00 3.40
CA GLU A 50 3.36 -0.30 4.41
C GLU A 50 4.14 0.97 4.75
N SER A 51 4.23 1.31 6.03
CA SER A 51 4.96 2.48 6.53
C SER A 51 6.35 2.03 6.97
N VAL A 52 7.37 2.40 6.20
CA VAL A 52 8.74 1.95 6.48
C VAL A 52 9.26 2.63 7.74
N THR A 53 9.24 1.85 8.82
CA THR A 53 9.87 2.13 10.10
C THR A 53 10.96 1.08 10.33
N SER A 54 10.58 -0.14 10.70
CA SER A 54 11.45 -1.29 10.99
C SER A 54 11.15 -2.55 10.18
N HIS A 55 9.95 -2.68 9.60
CA HIS A 55 9.48 -3.91 8.93
C HIS A 55 9.76 -3.99 7.42
N GLY A 56 10.44 -2.98 6.84
CA GLY A 56 10.82 -2.95 5.43
C GLY A 56 9.70 -2.54 4.47
N PRO A 57 10.00 -2.39 3.16
CA PRO A 57 9.04 -1.97 2.14
C PRO A 57 8.09 -3.12 1.74
N VAL A 58 7.15 -2.83 0.82
CA VAL A 58 6.49 -3.90 0.05
C VAL A 58 7.54 -4.54 -0.87
N ASP A 59 8.14 -5.62 -0.41
CA ASP A 59 9.02 -6.47 -1.20
C ASP A 59 8.22 -7.50 -2.03
N GLY A 60 8.91 -8.27 -2.87
CA GLY A 60 8.26 -9.25 -3.75
C GLY A 60 7.49 -10.35 -3.00
N LYS A 61 7.95 -10.73 -1.80
CA LYS A 61 7.27 -11.71 -0.96
C LYS A 61 6.01 -11.10 -0.36
N ARG A 62 6.12 -9.90 0.21
CA ARG A 62 5.03 -9.17 0.86
C ARG A 62 3.95 -8.79 -0.15
N HIS A 63 4.33 -8.40 -1.36
CA HIS A 63 3.41 -8.19 -2.47
C HIS A 63 2.55 -9.45 -2.75
N ALA A 64 3.19 -10.62 -2.88
CA ALA A 64 2.48 -11.87 -3.11
C ALA A 64 1.56 -12.27 -1.93
N GLU A 65 2.00 -12.05 -0.69
CA GLU A 65 1.18 -12.26 0.51
C GLU A 65 -0.08 -11.39 0.49
N LEU A 66 0.07 -10.08 0.23
CA LEU A 66 -1.05 -9.15 0.17
C LEU A 66 -1.97 -9.46 -1.01
N ALA A 67 -1.44 -9.80 -2.18
CA ALA A 67 -2.23 -10.24 -3.33
C ALA A 67 -3.09 -11.46 -3.00
N ARG A 68 -2.55 -12.44 -2.25
CA ARG A 68 -3.31 -13.60 -1.80
C ARG A 68 -4.36 -13.23 -0.75
N LEU A 69 -3.98 -12.41 0.23
CA LEU A 69 -4.86 -12.00 1.33
C LEU A 69 -6.08 -11.21 0.82
N PHE A 70 -5.90 -10.40 -0.21
CA PHE A 70 -6.94 -9.57 -0.82
C PHE A 70 -7.48 -10.14 -2.14
N ALA A 71 -7.23 -11.43 -2.45
CA ALA A 71 -7.58 -12.03 -3.75
C ALA A 71 -9.09 -12.02 -4.06
N GLY A 72 -9.94 -12.00 -3.02
CA GLY A 72 -11.40 -11.88 -3.16
C GLY A 72 -11.90 -10.46 -3.40
N SER A 73 -11.02 -9.46 -3.38
CA SER A 73 -11.43 -8.07 -3.47
C SER A 73 -12.09 -7.74 -4.80
N THR A 74 -13.23 -7.07 -4.71
CA THR A 74 -13.92 -6.44 -5.83
C THR A 74 -13.32 -5.07 -6.19
N ALA A 75 -12.46 -4.52 -5.34
CA ALA A 75 -11.73 -3.28 -5.57
C ALA A 75 -10.37 -3.56 -6.24
N GLY A 76 -9.90 -2.63 -7.06
CA GLY A 76 -8.54 -2.69 -7.59
C GLY A 76 -7.50 -2.50 -6.48
N LEU A 77 -6.45 -3.32 -6.45
CA LEU A 77 -5.40 -3.24 -5.44
C LEU A 77 -4.29 -2.29 -5.88
N VAL A 78 -3.87 -1.40 -4.98
CA VAL A 78 -2.73 -0.51 -5.17
C VAL A 78 -1.79 -0.70 -3.98
N TYR A 79 -0.59 -1.19 -4.23
CA TYR A 79 0.41 -1.43 -3.20
C TYR A 79 1.29 -0.20 -3.03
N VAL A 80 1.41 0.30 -1.80
CA VAL A 80 2.15 1.53 -1.52
C VAL A 80 3.17 1.27 -0.43
N THR A 81 4.42 1.65 -0.69
CA THR A 81 5.41 1.80 0.37
C THR A 81 5.54 3.29 0.71
N ALA A 82 5.32 3.64 1.97
CA ALA A 82 5.46 5.00 2.47
C ALA A 82 6.79 5.15 3.22
N PHE A 83 7.63 6.09 2.78
CA PHE A 83 8.88 6.44 3.45
C PHE A 83 8.81 7.83 4.07
N PRO A 84 9.53 8.09 5.17
CA PRO A 84 9.65 9.45 5.72
C PRO A 84 10.45 10.38 4.80
N ASN A 85 11.48 9.88 4.09
CA ASN A 85 12.31 10.65 3.16
C ASN A 85 13.03 9.75 2.14
N ARG A 86 13.53 10.36 1.06
CA ARG A 86 14.25 9.65 -0.01
C ARG A 86 15.58 9.06 0.42
N SER A 87 16.23 9.62 1.44
CA SER A 87 17.50 9.09 1.98
C SER A 87 17.32 7.72 2.64
N ILE A 88 16.18 7.50 3.32
CA ILE A 88 15.82 6.18 3.86
C ILE A 88 15.39 5.25 2.72
N MET A 89 14.55 5.73 1.79
CA MET A 89 14.14 4.96 0.61
C MET A 89 15.34 4.40 -0.17
N GLY A 90 16.39 5.19 -0.37
CA GLY A 90 17.59 4.78 -1.11
C GLY A 90 18.29 3.54 -0.53
N ARG A 91 18.12 3.26 0.77
CA ARG A 91 18.66 2.06 1.43
C ARG A 91 17.90 0.78 1.05
N TYR A 92 16.62 0.92 0.70
CA TYR A 92 15.70 -0.17 0.39
C TYR A 92 15.42 -0.31 -1.11
N LEU A 93 16.03 0.52 -1.96
CA LEU A 93 15.68 0.63 -3.37
C LEU A 93 15.70 -0.71 -4.11
N GLY A 94 16.64 -1.60 -3.77
CA GLY A 94 16.76 -2.93 -4.38
C GLY A 94 15.75 -3.97 -3.90
N GLU A 95 15.00 -3.68 -2.84
CA GLU A 95 14.02 -4.59 -2.23
C GLU A 95 12.57 -4.26 -2.63
N ILE A 96 12.31 -3.03 -3.06
CA ILE A 96 10.97 -2.56 -3.46
C ILE A 96 10.48 -3.38 -4.65
N ALA A 97 9.29 -3.99 -4.51
CA ALA A 97 8.70 -4.77 -5.57
C ALA A 97 8.32 -3.91 -6.79
N TRP A 98 8.45 -4.49 -7.98
CA TRP A 98 7.78 -3.97 -9.18
C TRP A 98 6.26 -4.01 -9.00
N GLU A 99 5.56 -3.25 -9.84
CA GLU A 99 4.10 -3.10 -9.81
C GLU A 99 3.58 -2.48 -8.50
N THR A 100 4.43 -1.68 -7.83
CA THR A 100 4.07 -0.93 -6.62
C THR A 100 4.32 0.55 -6.77
N GLU A 101 3.71 1.32 -5.86
CA GLU A 101 3.90 2.75 -5.73
C GLU A 101 4.76 3.07 -4.49
N VAL A 102 5.50 4.16 -4.57
CA VAL A 102 6.23 4.71 -3.43
C VAL A 102 5.81 6.15 -3.20
N TRP A 103 5.43 6.43 -1.95
CA TRP A 103 5.15 7.78 -1.47
C TRP A 103 6.19 8.19 -0.44
N VAL A 104 6.58 9.46 -0.46
CA VAL A 104 7.59 10.00 0.46
C VAL A 104 7.04 11.23 1.17
N ALA A 105 7.08 11.22 2.51
CA ALA A 105 6.47 12.25 3.33
C ALA A 105 7.10 13.64 3.15
N ASP A 106 8.40 13.72 2.83
CA ASP A 106 9.10 14.98 2.55
C ASP A 106 8.82 15.57 1.16
N ALA A 107 8.14 14.82 0.29
CA ALA A 107 7.70 15.25 -1.05
C ALA A 107 6.25 14.79 -1.31
N PRO A 108 5.27 15.24 -0.47
CA PRO A 108 3.97 14.58 -0.34
C PRO A 108 3.07 14.71 -1.57
N SER A 109 3.36 15.67 -2.47
CA SER A 109 2.64 15.88 -3.73
C SER A 109 3.09 14.95 -4.86
N HIS A 110 4.14 14.15 -4.65
CA HIS A 110 4.71 13.27 -5.68
C HIS A 110 4.52 11.80 -5.32
N LEU A 111 4.54 10.96 -6.35
CA LEU A 111 4.51 9.51 -6.24
C LEU A 111 5.55 8.94 -7.20
N ILE A 112 6.24 7.87 -6.80
CA ILE A 112 7.18 7.14 -7.65
C ILE A 112 6.54 5.81 -8.03
N HIS A 113 6.41 5.57 -9.33
CA HIS A 113 5.86 4.33 -9.86
C HIS A 113 6.97 3.33 -10.19
N PHE A 114 7.00 2.19 -9.52
CA PHE A 114 7.95 1.11 -9.81
C PHE A 114 7.33 0.15 -10.83
N ASN A 115 7.16 0.60 -12.08
CA ASN A 115 6.77 -0.29 -13.19
C ASN A 115 7.09 0.33 -14.57
N GLY A 116 6.75 -0.41 -15.63
CA GLY A 116 7.04 -0.06 -17.02
C GLY A 116 6.05 0.90 -17.69
N VAL A 117 5.76 0.62 -18.97
CA VAL A 117 5.35 1.58 -20.01
C VAL A 117 4.03 2.32 -19.82
N ARG A 118 3.28 2.07 -18.75
CA ARG A 118 1.94 2.65 -18.52
C ARG A 118 1.96 4.19 -18.47
N PHE A 119 3.09 4.79 -18.12
CA PHE A 119 3.22 6.23 -17.86
C PHE A 119 4.35 6.91 -18.64
N LEU A 120 4.84 6.33 -19.74
CA LEU A 120 5.84 7.00 -20.58
C LEU A 120 5.21 8.17 -21.36
N GLY A 121 5.63 9.39 -21.04
CA GLY A 121 5.21 10.62 -21.73
C GLY A 121 5.88 11.85 -21.11
N PRO A 122 5.84 13.02 -21.76
CA PRO A 122 6.39 14.26 -21.20
C PRO A 122 5.57 14.75 -20.00
N ASP A 123 6.25 15.19 -18.92
CA ASP A 123 5.60 15.74 -17.72
C ASP A 123 4.83 17.05 -17.98
N SER A 124 5.15 17.73 -19.08
CA SER A 124 4.48 18.96 -19.52
C SER A 124 3.69 18.70 -20.79
N THR A 125 2.48 18.18 -20.62
CA THR A 125 1.40 18.35 -21.59
C THR A 125 0.15 18.80 -20.84
N GLU A 126 -0.30 20.01 -21.13
CA GLU A 126 -1.60 20.57 -20.70
C GLU A 126 -2.77 19.77 -21.28
#